data_AF-A0A935MGR0-F1
#
_entry.id   AF-A0A935MGR0-F1
#
_cell.length_a   1.000
_cell.length_b   1.000
_cell.length_c   1.000
_cell.angle_alpha   90.00
_cell.angle_beta   90.00
_cell.angle_gamma   90.00
#
_symmetry.space_group_name_H-M   'P 1'
#
loop_
_entity.id
_entity.type
_entity.pdbx_description
1 polymer ?
#
loop_
_entity_poly.entity_id
_entity_poly.type
_entity_poly.pdbx_seq_one_letter_code
_entity_poly.pdbx_strand_id
1 'polypeptide(L)'
;MKPFTENELANAWNAMLLDFRPKALTSLYIKENYNLYLLSNTNAIHYAAFNKILKEQTGHKTLNDFFTKAYFSQHIGLRKPNADIFEFVLNDAKIKASETLFIDDIRKYWKRQKI
;
A
#
# COMPACT_ATOMS: atom_id res chain seq x y z
N MET A 1 -26.13 -6.53 -25.35
CA MET A 1 -24.83 -6.90 -24.76
C MET A 1 -25.11 -7.63 -23.45
N LYS A 2 -24.51 -8.80 -23.19
CA LYS A 2 -24.70 -9.51 -21.92
C LYS A 2 -23.90 -8.77 -20.82
N PRO A 3 -24.46 -8.49 -19.64
CA PRO A 3 -23.71 -7.87 -18.56
C PRO A 3 -22.63 -8.83 -18.05
N PHE A 4 -21.46 -8.29 -17.70
CA PHE A 4 -20.40 -9.05 -17.04
C PHE A 4 -20.83 -9.44 -15.62
N THR A 5 -20.41 -10.63 -15.20
CA THR A 5 -20.53 -11.07 -13.81
C THR A 5 -19.51 -10.39 -12.92
N GLU A 6 -19.76 -10.34 -11.62
CA GLU A 6 -18.81 -9.79 -10.63
C GLU A 6 -17.45 -10.51 -10.67
N ASN A 7 -17.45 -11.82 -10.89
CA ASN A 7 -16.22 -12.60 -11.02
C ASN A 7 -15.41 -12.24 -12.27
N GLU A 8 -16.08 -12.03 -13.41
CA GLU A 8 -15.40 -11.60 -14.64
C GLU A 8 -14.77 -10.21 -14.45
N LEU A 9 -15.49 -9.30 -13.79
CA LEU A 9 -14.97 -7.97 -13.45
C LEU A 9 -13.79 -8.05 -12.48
N ALA A 10 -13.89 -8.83 -11.41
CA ALA A 10 -12.83 -8.99 -10.42
C ALA A 10 -11.58 -9.65 -11.03
N ASN A 11 -11.76 -10.65 -11.89
CA ASN A 11 -10.65 -11.32 -12.59
C ASN A 11 -9.96 -10.37 -13.56
N ALA A 12 -10.73 -9.64 -14.38
CA ALA A 12 -10.17 -8.65 -15.29
C ALA A 12 -9.44 -7.54 -14.53
N TRP A 13 -9.99 -7.08 -13.40
CA TRP A 13 -9.38 -6.07 -12.57
C TRP A 13 -8.07 -6.56 -11.93
N ASN A 14 -8.07 -7.79 -11.41
CA ASN A 14 -6.89 -8.38 -10.77
C ASN A 14 -5.83 -8.88 -11.75
N ALA A 15 -6.11 -8.96 -13.05
CA ALA A 15 -5.12 -9.31 -14.07
C ALA A 15 -3.94 -8.31 -14.16
N MET A 16 -4.11 -7.10 -13.62
CA MET A 16 -3.03 -6.12 -13.48
C MET A 16 -2.06 -6.43 -12.32
N LEU A 17 -2.46 -7.29 -11.37
CA LEU A 17 -1.60 -7.66 -10.25
C LEU A 17 -0.54 -8.66 -10.72
N LEU A 18 0.69 -8.39 -10.31
CA LEU A 18 1.80 -9.31 -10.43
C LEU A 18 2.12 -9.91 -9.07
N ASP A 19 2.96 -10.94 -9.09
CA ASP A 19 3.49 -11.58 -7.90
C ASP A 19 4.37 -10.65 -7.07
N PHE A 20 4.47 -10.92 -5.76
CA PHE A 20 5.43 -10.22 -4.93
C PHE A 20 6.85 -10.63 -5.33
N ARG A 21 7.72 -9.63 -5.47
CA ARG A 21 9.14 -9.85 -5.74
C ARG A 21 9.83 -10.23 -4.42
N PRO A 22 10.40 -11.44 -4.27
CA PRO A 22 10.99 -11.88 -3.01
C PRO A 22 12.07 -10.94 -2.48
N LYS A 23 12.95 -10.43 -3.36
CA LYS A 23 13.98 -9.45 -2.99
C LYS A 23 13.40 -8.15 -2.39
N ALA A 24 12.25 -7.70 -2.90
CA ALA A 24 11.59 -6.51 -2.35
C ALA A 24 11.05 -6.79 -0.95
N LEU A 25 10.41 -7.94 -0.74
CA LEU A 25 9.96 -8.35 0.60
C LEU A 25 11.13 -8.50 1.58
N THR A 26 12.24 -9.10 1.16
CA THR A 26 13.45 -9.19 2.00
C THR A 26 14.00 -7.81 2.35
N SER A 27 13.92 -6.81 1.46
CA SER A 27 14.38 -5.46 1.79
C SER A 27 13.55 -4.78 2.90
N LEU A 28 12.35 -5.28 3.21
CA LEU A 28 11.52 -4.77 4.30
C LEU A 28 12.04 -5.15 5.70
N TYR A 29 13.04 -6.04 5.81
CA TYR A 29 13.75 -6.29 7.09
C TYR A 29 14.52 -5.08 7.61
N ILE A 30 14.62 -4.00 6.82
CA ILE A 30 15.09 -2.70 7.31
C ILE A 30 14.22 -2.17 8.48
N LYS A 31 13.02 -2.73 8.67
CA LYS A 31 12.13 -2.43 9.81
C LYS A 31 12.78 -2.61 11.19
N GLU A 32 13.85 -3.40 11.29
CA GLU A 32 14.61 -3.56 12.55
C GLU A 32 15.36 -2.29 12.97
N ASN A 33 15.62 -1.38 12.02
CA ASN A 33 16.35 -0.12 12.26
C ASN A 33 15.50 1.13 12.06
N TYR A 34 14.33 1.02 11.40
CA TYR A 34 13.47 2.15 11.07
C TYR A 34 12.00 1.79 11.25
N ASN A 35 11.18 2.76 11.67
CA ASN A 35 9.74 2.61 11.63
C ASN A 35 9.27 2.59 10.17
N LEU A 36 8.74 1.45 9.73
CA LEU A 36 8.38 1.24 8.34
C LEU A 36 6.86 1.33 8.17
N TYR A 37 6.39 2.26 7.35
CA TYR A 37 4.96 2.44 7.07
C TYR A 37 4.67 2.24 5.59
N LEU A 38 3.51 1.64 5.29
CA LEU A 38 3.00 1.55 3.92
C LEU A 38 1.87 2.55 3.74
N LEU A 39 1.94 3.38 2.70
CA LEU A 39 0.82 4.23 2.29
C LEU A 39 0.45 3.93 0.83
N SER A 40 -0.65 3.21 0.63
CA SER A 40 -1.04 2.70 -0.69
C SER A 40 -2.42 3.20 -1.13
N ASN A 41 -2.48 3.72 -2.35
CA ASN A 41 -3.74 3.92 -3.05
C ASN A 41 -4.18 2.55 -3.62
N THR A 42 -5.23 1.94 -3.05
CA THR A 42 -5.76 0.66 -3.52
C THR A 42 -7.27 0.60 -3.36
N ASN A 43 -7.87 -0.53 -3.77
CA ASN A 43 -9.30 -0.82 -3.66
C ASN A 43 -9.53 -2.24 -3.11
N ALA A 44 -10.80 -2.57 -2.85
CA ALA A 44 -11.15 -3.75 -2.05
C ALA A 44 -10.85 -5.04 -2.81
N ILE A 45 -11.07 -5.01 -4.12
CA ILE A 45 -10.84 -6.12 -5.04
C ILE A 45 -9.35 -6.46 -5.08
N HIS A 46 -8.49 -5.47 -5.27
CA HIS A 46 -7.04 -5.66 -5.22
C HIS A 46 -6.54 -6.06 -3.84
N TYR A 47 -7.07 -5.46 -2.78
CA TYR A 47 -6.69 -5.78 -1.41
C TYR A 47 -6.90 -7.25 -1.07
N ALA A 48 -8.06 -7.80 -1.45
CA ALA A 48 -8.33 -9.22 -1.29
C ALA A 48 -7.35 -10.08 -2.11
N ALA A 49 -7.12 -9.70 -3.37
CA ALA A 49 -6.28 -10.46 -4.29
C ALA A 49 -4.80 -10.48 -3.88
N PHE A 50 -4.19 -9.33 -3.58
CA PHE A 50 -2.77 -9.32 -3.19
C PHE A 50 -2.54 -9.98 -1.83
N ASN A 51 -3.50 -9.94 -0.89
CA ASN A 51 -3.34 -10.68 0.37
C ASN A 51 -3.39 -12.19 0.15
N LYS A 52 -4.20 -12.67 -0.80
CA LYS A 52 -4.20 -14.07 -1.23
C LYS A 52 -2.85 -14.47 -1.83
N ILE A 53 -2.35 -13.68 -2.79
CA ILE A 53 -1.03 -13.89 -3.43
C ILE A 53 0.08 -13.90 -2.37
N LEU A 54 0.06 -12.93 -1.45
CA LEU A 54 1.05 -12.83 -0.37
C LEU A 54 1.06 -14.08 0.52
N LYS A 55 -0.13 -14.54 0.92
CA LYS A 55 -0.28 -15.73 1.76
C LYS A 55 0.23 -16.99 1.05
N GLU A 56 -0.08 -17.14 -0.22
CA GLU A 56 0.38 -18.28 -1.04
C GLU A 56 1.91 -18.27 -1.22
N GLN A 57 2.52 -17.10 -1.37
CA GLN A 57 3.96 -16.97 -1.63
C GLN A 57 4.82 -16.98 -0.37
N THR A 58 4.29 -16.54 0.76
CA THR A 58 5.11 -16.22 1.94
C THR A 58 4.56 -16.76 3.25
N GLY A 59 3.30 -17.22 3.28
CA GLY A 59 2.58 -17.58 4.51
C GLY A 59 2.05 -16.39 5.31
N HIS A 60 2.47 -15.15 5.01
CA HIS A 60 1.97 -13.95 5.67
C HIS A 60 0.56 -13.60 5.24
N LYS A 61 -0.30 -13.23 6.19
CA LYS A 61 -1.73 -12.98 5.89
C LYS A 61 -1.96 -11.63 5.25
N THR A 62 -1.18 -10.63 5.67
CA THR A 62 -1.34 -9.26 5.17
C THR A 62 0.02 -8.57 5.13
N LEU A 63 0.11 -7.50 4.34
CA LEU A 63 1.30 -6.66 4.34
C LEU A 63 1.59 -6.04 5.71
N ASN A 64 0.63 -5.93 6.64
CA ASN A 64 0.91 -5.43 7.99
C ASN A 64 2.00 -6.23 8.72
N ASP A 65 2.26 -7.48 8.35
CA ASP A 65 3.30 -8.29 9.00
C ASP A 65 4.73 -7.74 8.74
N PHE A 66 4.89 -6.94 7.69
CA PHE A 66 6.17 -6.34 7.27
C PHE A 66 6.36 -4.88 7.68
N PHE A 67 5.30 -4.21 8.14
CA PHE A 67 5.30 -2.77 8.42
C PHE A 67 4.84 -2.51 9.86
N THR A 68 5.29 -1.41 10.46
CA THR A 68 4.73 -0.90 11.73
C THR A 68 3.22 -0.67 11.60
N LYS A 69 2.78 -0.12 10.46
CA LYS A 69 1.37 -0.02 10.08
C LYS A 69 1.23 0.18 8.56
N ALA A 70 0.23 -0.46 7.95
CA ALA A 70 -0.15 -0.20 6.57
C ALA A 70 -1.46 0.59 6.46
N TYR A 71 -1.39 1.70 5.73
CA TYR A 71 -2.49 2.60 5.41
C TYR A 71 -2.94 2.38 3.97
N PHE A 72 -4.23 2.07 3.81
CA PHE A 72 -4.86 1.83 2.51
C PHE A 72 -5.94 2.87 2.27
N SER A 73 -5.88 3.58 1.14
CA SER A 73 -6.78 4.69 0.81
C SER A 73 -8.26 4.35 0.98
N GLN A 74 -8.64 3.14 0.58
CA GLN A 74 -10.01 2.65 0.69
C GLN A 74 -10.53 2.50 2.12
N HIS A 75 -9.66 2.28 3.11
CA HIS A 75 -10.06 2.12 4.51
C HIS A 75 -10.12 3.48 5.22
N ILE A 76 -9.23 4.40 4.86
CA ILE A 76 -9.13 5.72 5.49
C ILE A 76 -9.97 6.79 4.78
N GLY A 77 -10.47 6.54 3.58
CA GLY A 77 -11.28 7.48 2.79
C GLY A 77 -10.49 8.65 2.18
N LEU A 78 -9.16 8.64 2.31
CA LEU A 78 -8.24 9.66 1.80
C LEU A 78 -7.35 9.07 0.71
N ARG A 79 -6.86 9.89 -0.23
CA ARG A 79 -6.09 9.39 -1.39
C ARG A 79 -4.93 10.29 -1.78
N LYS A 80 -3.75 9.71 -2.05
CA LYS A 80 -2.64 10.44 -2.70
C LYS A 80 -3.10 10.93 -4.08
N PRO A 81 -2.74 12.14 -4.53
CA PRO A 81 -1.74 13.06 -3.96
C PRO A 81 -2.28 14.10 -2.97
N ASN A 82 -3.51 13.97 -2.46
CA ASN A 82 -4.07 15.00 -1.59
C ASN A 82 -3.24 15.16 -0.31
N ALA A 83 -3.12 16.38 0.23
CA ALA A 83 -2.25 16.64 1.38
C ALA A 83 -2.77 15.96 2.66
N ASP A 84 -4.10 15.93 2.80
CA ASP A 84 -4.84 15.33 3.91
C ASP A 84 -4.38 13.89 4.26
N ILE A 85 -4.08 13.04 3.28
CA ILE A 85 -3.65 11.66 3.52
C ILE A 85 -2.26 11.62 4.17
N PHE A 86 -1.37 12.54 3.81
CA PHE A 86 -0.02 12.60 4.36
C PHE A 86 -0.08 13.14 5.79
N GLU A 87 -0.82 14.21 6.00
CA GLU A 87 -1.06 14.79 7.34
C GLU A 87 -1.72 13.76 8.28
N PHE A 88 -2.72 13.02 7.78
CA PHE A 88 -3.34 11.93 8.53
C PHE A 88 -2.33 10.88 8.98
N VAL A 89 -1.47 10.41 8.06
CA VAL A 89 -0.46 9.39 8.38
C VAL A 89 0.57 9.91 9.38
N LEU A 90 1.06 11.15 9.22
CA LEU A 90 2.02 11.75 10.15
C LEU A 90 1.44 11.84 11.56
N ASN A 91 0.19 12.30 11.67
CA ASN A 91 -0.51 12.46 12.95
C ASN A 91 -0.84 11.11 13.61
N ASP A 92 -1.39 10.16 12.86
CA ASP A 92 -1.76 8.84 13.37
C ASP A 92 -0.53 8.01 13.78
N ALA A 93 0.53 8.05 12.97
CA ALA A 93 1.81 7.39 13.28
C ALA A 93 2.64 8.14 14.34
N LYS A 94 2.31 9.40 14.65
CA LYS A 94 3.07 10.30 15.53
C LYS A 94 4.53 10.48 15.09
N ILE A 95 4.74 10.66 13.78
CA ILE A 95 6.07 10.87 13.16
C ILE A 95 6.19 12.27 12.57
N LYS A 96 7.43 12.77 12.48
CA LYS A 96 7.72 14.07 11.87
C LYS A 96 8.06 13.92 10.40
N ALA A 97 7.53 14.79 9.57
CA ALA A 97 7.83 14.81 8.13
C ALA A 97 9.34 15.02 7.86
N SER A 98 10.00 15.90 8.62
CA SER A 98 11.43 16.19 8.50
C SER A 98 12.35 15.00 8.80
N GLU A 99 11.84 13.98 9.49
CA GLU A 99 12.56 12.75 9.86
C GLU A 99 12.06 11.54 9.04
N THR A 100 11.18 11.77 8.07
CA THR A 100 10.50 10.71 7.31
C THR A 100 10.92 10.74 5.83
N LEU A 101 11.44 9.61 5.34
CA LEU A 101 11.68 9.40 3.91
C LEU A 101 10.46 8.76 3.24
N PHE A 102 9.85 9.45 2.28
CA PHE A 102 8.72 8.90 1.51
C PHE A 102 9.16 8.45 0.10
N ILE A 103 8.99 7.15 -0.18
CA ILE A 103 9.37 6.51 -1.45
C ILE A 103 8.10 6.15 -2.22
N ASP A 104 7.97 6.69 -3.44
CA ASP A 104 6.84 6.43 -4.35
C ASP A 104 7.30 6.59 -5.80
N ASP A 105 6.80 5.73 -6.69
CA ASP A 105 7.13 5.73 -8.13
C ASP A 105 6.50 6.90 -8.89
N ILE A 106 5.45 7.50 -8.34
CA ILE A 106 4.76 8.63 -8.97
C ILE A 106 5.43 9.94 -8.58
N ARG A 107 6.25 10.47 -9.50
CA ARG A 107 6.97 11.75 -9.36
C ARG A 107 6.11 12.93 -8.92
N LYS A 108 4.81 12.95 -9.28
CA LYS A 108 3.86 14.02 -8.88
C LYS A 108 3.74 14.14 -7.35
N TYR A 109 3.96 13.06 -6.60
CA TYR A 109 3.79 13.04 -5.15
C TYR A 109 4.94 13.71 -4.42
N TRP A 110 6.10 13.88 -5.06
CA TRP A 110 7.32 14.40 -4.42
C TRP A 110 7.22 15.91 -4.11
N LYS A 111 6.50 16.69 -4.93
CA LYS A 111 6.36 18.14 -4.71
C LYS A 111 5.55 18.50 -3.46
N ARG A 112 4.75 17.55 -2.95
CA ARG A 112 3.90 17.73 -1.75
C ARG A 112 4.52 17.13 -0.49
N GLN A 113 5.73 16.58 -0.58
CA GLN A 113 6.52 16.12 0.58
C GLN A 113 7.22 17.27 1.33
N LYS A 114 7.09 18.52 0.87
CA LYS A 114 7.65 19.71 1.54
C LYS A 114 6.75 20.21 2.68
N ILE A 115 6.11 19.29 3.41
CA ILE A 115 5.46 19.59 4.69
C ILE A 115 6.51 19.36 5.78
#